data_AF-A0A7V8XKD4-F1
#
_entry.id   AF-A0A7V8XKD4-F1
#
_cell.length_a   1.000
_cell.length_b   1.000
_cell.length_c   1.000
_cell.angle_alpha   90.00
_cell.angle_beta   90.00
_cell.angle_gamma   90.00
#
_symmetry.space_group_name_H-M   'P 1'
#
loop_
_entity.id
_entity.type
_entity.pdbx_description
1 polymer ?
#
loop_
_entity_poly.entity_id
_entity_poly.type
_entity_poly.pdbx_seq_one_letter_code
_entity_poly.pdbx_strand_id
1 'polypeptide(L)'
;RLALEQERRVTQQIVELARLGREEGDLVGEQFLHWFLQEQREEVASMSALLAVVERSRDNVMLIEDYLARESGGENALEAGAPPAAGGAQ
;
A
#
# COMPACT_ATOMS: atom_id res chain seq x y z
N ARG A 1 -10.69 -8.68 -5.24
CA ARG A 1 -9.85 -8.80 -6.46
C ARG A 1 -9.66 -7.45 -7.15
N LEU A 2 -10.72 -6.71 -7.47
CA LEU A 2 -10.62 -5.35 -8.04
C LEU A 2 -9.68 -4.41 -7.25
N ALA A 3 -9.81 -4.37 -5.92
CA ALA A 3 -8.93 -3.56 -5.06
C ALA A 3 -7.45 -3.95 -5.20
N LEU A 4 -7.12 -5.26 -5.18
CA LEU A 4 -5.73 -5.72 -5.36
C LEU A 4 -5.16 -5.36 -6.74
N GLU A 5 -5.97 -5.41 -7.78
CA GLU A 5 -5.56 -4.99 -9.13
C GLU A 5 -5.35 -3.48 -9.23
N GLN A 6 -6.18 -2.70 -8.54
CA GLN A 6 -5.99 -1.26 -8.39
C GLN A 6 -4.67 -0.96 -7.68
N GLU A 7 -4.38 -1.61 -6.55
CA GLU A 7 -3.14 -1.38 -5.81
C GLU A 7 -1.91 -1.71 -6.65
N ARG A 8 -1.91 -2.84 -7.37
CA ARG A 8 -0.81 -3.18 -8.28
C ARG A 8 -0.60 -2.14 -9.38
N ARG A 9 -1.68 -1.53 -9.87
CA ARG A 9 -1.60 -0.45 -10.86
C ARG A 9 -0.97 0.80 -10.26
N VAL A 10 -1.37 1.18 -9.04
CA VAL A 10 -0.77 2.32 -8.32
C VAL A 10 0.72 2.06 -8.08
N THR A 11 1.10 0.85 -7.64
CA THR A 11 2.51 0.46 -7.48
C THR A 11 3.29 0.64 -8.78
N GLN A 12 2.73 0.22 -9.92
CA GLN A 12 3.39 0.38 -11.22
C GLN A 12 3.59 1.86 -11.58
N GLN A 13 2.60 2.71 -11.32
CA GLN A 13 2.69 4.15 -11.57
C GLN A 13 3.79 4.81 -10.70
N ILE A 14 3.89 4.45 -9.42
CA ILE A 14 4.95 4.97 -8.52
C ILE A 14 6.33 4.50 -8.99
N VAL A 15 6.47 3.26 -9.43
CA VAL A 15 7.73 2.74 -9.99
C VAL A 15 8.14 3.51 -11.25
N GLU A 16 7.19 3.83 -12.13
CA GLU A 16 7.46 4.60 -13.34
C GLU A 16 7.91 6.03 -13.01
N LEU A 17 7.28 6.69 -12.04
CA LEU A 17 7.70 8.02 -11.58
C LEU A 17 9.12 7.99 -10.97
N ALA A 18 9.45 6.97 -10.18
CA ALA A 18 10.76 6.87 -9.56
C ALA A 18 11.87 6.62 -10.60
N ARG A 19 11.56 5.82 -11.63
CA ARG A 19 12.45 5.63 -12.78
C ARG A 19 12.65 6.93 -13.55
N LEU A 20 11.58 7.67 -13.81
CA LEU A 20 11.67 8.95 -14.51
C LEU A 20 12.54 9.94 -13.73
N GLY A 21 12.32 10.09 -12.42
CA GLY A 21 13.16 10.95 -11.58
C GLY A 21 14.64 10.58 -11.64
N ARG A 22 14.96 9.28 -11.64
CA ARG A 22 16.33 8.80 -11.83
C ARG A 22 16.90 9.11 -13.21
N GLU A 23 16.12 8.88 -14.27
CA GLU A 23 16.52 9.11 -15.66
C GLU A 23 16.76 10.58 -15.95
N GLU A 24 15.95 11.47 -15.37
CA GLU A 24 16.08 12.92 -15.50
C GLU A 24 17.11 13.53 -14.52
N GLY A 25 17.61 12.74 -13.57
CA GLY A 25 18.54 13.21 -12.54
C GLY A 25 17.87 14.05 -11.44
N ASP A 26 16.54 14.01 -11.33
CA ASP A 26 15.78 14.58 -10.20
C ASP A 26 15.89 13.67 -8.97
N LEU A 27 17.04 13.76 -8.30
CA LEU A 27 17.33 12.97 -7.09
C LEU A 27 16.41 13.32 -5.91
N VAL A 28 15.86 14.54 -5.88
CA VAL A 28 14.94 14.96 -4.81
C VAL A 28 13.57 14.32 -5.02
N GLY A 29 13.05 14.36 -6.25
CA GLY A 29 11.82 13.67 -6.63
C GLY A 29 11.94 12.15 -6.46
N GLU A 30 13.07 11.57 -6.85
CA GLU A 30 13.33 10.14 -6.61
C GLU A 30 13.32 9.79 -5.11
N GLN A 31 14.01 10.57 -4.27
CA GLN A 31 14.06 10.34 -2.82
C GLN A 31 12.68 10.49 -2.17
N PHE A 32 11.86 11.43 -2.64
CA PHE A 32 10.47 11.60 -2.18
C PHE A 32 9.62 10.35 -2.49
N LEU A 33 9.75 9.80 -3.69
CA LEU A 33 9.01 8.61 -4.11
C LEU A 33 9.40 7.34 -3.36
N HIS A 34 10.56 7.33 -2.69
CA HIS A 34 11.00 6.17 -1.91
C HIS A 34 10.02 5.77 -0.81
N TRP A 35 9.39 6.74 -0.13
CA TRP A 35 8.39 6.45 0.89
C TRP A 35 7.17 5.75 0.28
N PHE A 36 6.65 6.25 -0.83
CA PHE A 36 5.52 5.63 -1.55
C PHE A 36 5.84 4.23 -2.06
N LEU A 37 7.09 3.96 -2.46
CA LEU A 37 7.52 2.61 -2.83
C LEU A 37 7.49 1.64 -1.64
N GLN A 38 7.84 2.09 -0.44
CA GLN A 38 7.70 1.27 0.77
C GLN A 38 6.23 1.05 1.10
N GLU A 39 5.41 2.11 1.06
CA GLU A 39 3.99 2.04 1.38
C GLU A 39 3.25 1.06 0.45
N GLN A 40 3.45 1.18 -0.87
CA GLN A 40 2.83 0.28 -1.84
C GLN A 40 3.26 -1.19 -1.66
N ARG A 41 4.43 -1.48 -1.06
CA ARG A 41 4.82 -2.86 -0.74
C ARG A 41 3.93 -3.44 0.36
N GLU A 42 3.70 -2.67 1.42
CA GLU A 42 2.89 -3.09 2.56
C GLU A 42 1.40 -3.18 2.17
N GLU A 43 0.88 -2.19 1.43
CA GLU A 43 -0.48 -2.19 0.86
C GLU A 43 -0.77 -3.44 0.01
N VAL A 44 0.11 -3.75 -0.95
CA VAL A 44 -0.06 -4.94 -1.81
C VAL A 44 0.04 -6.24 -1.00
N ALA A 45 0.91 -6.30 0.01
CA ALA A 45 1.04 -7.46 0.88
C ALA A 45 -0.24 -7.67 1.71
N SER A 46 -0.73 -6.61 2.36
CA SER A 46 -1.97 -6.61 3.15
C SER A 46 -3.18 -7.01 2.30
N MET A 47 -3.35 -6.38 1.14
CA MET A 47 -4.47 -6.67 0.22
C MET A 47 -4.41 -8.09 -0.35
N SER A 48 -3.21 -8.63 -0.56
CA SER A 48 -3.02 -10.03 -0.97
C SER A 48 -3.39 -11.00 0.16
N ALA A 49 -2.99 -10.69 1.40
CA ALA A 49 -3.35 -11.48 2.57
C ALA A 49 -4.88 -11.50 2.80
N LEU A 50 -5.52 -10.32 2.72
CA LEU A 50 -6.98 -10.21 2.80
C LEU A 50 -7.68 -11.04 1.73
N LEU A 51 -7.22 -10.96 0.46
CA LEU A 51 -7.79 -11.77 -0.61
C LEU A 51 -7.66 -13.27 -0.32
N ALA A 52 -6.52 -13.72 0.19
CA ALA A 52 -6.31 -15.13 0.55
C ALA A 52 -7.26 -15.58 1.69
N VAL A 53 -7.50 -14.72 2.68
CA VAL A 53 -8.48 -14.98 3.75
C VAL A 53 -9.89 -15.08 3.19
N VAL A 54 -10.30 -14.14 2.34
CA VAL A 54 -11.61 -14.14 1.68
C VAL A 54 -11.81 -15.39 0.82
N GLU A 55 -10.79 -15.82 0.08
CA GLU A 55 -10.87 -17.02 -0.76
C GLU A 55 -10.97 -18.30 0.06
N ARG A 56 -10.28 -18.37 1.20
CA ARG A 56 -10.34 -19.52 2.13
C ARG A 56 -11.63 -19.57 2.93
N SER A 57 -12.19 -18.42 3.28
CA SER A 57 -13.37 -18.28 4.14
C SER A 57 -14.66 -18.05 3.36
N ARG A 58 -14.72 -18.44 2.08
CA ARG A 58 -15.89 -18.20 1.20
C ARG A 58 -17.22 -18.69 1.79
N ASP A 59 -17.19 -19.79 2.54
CA ASP A 59 -18.38 -20.40 3.12
C ASP A 59 -18.70 -19.87 4.53
N ASN A 60 -17.87 -18.99 5.09
CA ASN A 60 -18.08 -18.39 6.42
C ASN A 60 -17.52 -16.97 6.51
N VAL A 61 -18.41 -15.99 6.24
CA VAL A 61 -18.08 -14.55 6.20
C VAL A 61 -17.61 -14.02 7.56
N MET A 62 -18.07 -14.59 8.68
CA MET A 62 -17.68 -14.12 10.03
C MET A 62 -16.16 -14.21 10.25
N LEU A 63 -15.50 -15.20 9.64
CA LEU A 63 -14.04 -15.33 9.73
C LEU A 63 -13.29 -14.19 9.02
N ILE A 64 -13.93 -13.53 8.05
CA ILE A 64 -13.37 -12.36 7.37
C ILE A 64 -13.48 -11.13 8.28
N GLU A 65 -14.63 -10.95 8.95
CA GLU A 65 -14.84 -9.86 9.91
C GLU A 65 -13.89 -9.97 11.10
N ASP A 66 -13.73 -11.18 11.66
CA ASP A 66 -12.77 -11.44 12.74
C ASP A 66 -11.32 -11.13 12.34
N TYR A 67 -10.96 -11.40 11.08
CA TYR A 67 -9.65 -11.06 10.55
C TYR A 67 -9.48 -9.54 10.43
N LEU A 68 -10.45 -8.83 9.84
CA LEU A 68 -10.42 -7.38 9.71
C LEU A 68 -10.32 -6.67 11.07
N ALA A 69 -11.08 -7.13 12.06
CA ALA A 69 -11.08 -6.56 13.42
C ALA A 69 -9.72 -6.71 14.13
N ARG A 70 -8.93 -7.73 13.76
CA ARG A 70 -7.58 -7.94 14.33
C ARG A 70 -6.53 -7.08 13.65
N GLU A 71 -6.59 -6.96 12.33
CA GLU A 71 -5.57 -6.25 11.54
C GLU A 71 -5.73 -4.73 11.57
N SER A 72 -6.95 -4.21 11.77
CA SER A 72 -7.24 -2.77 11.79
C SER A 72 -6.64 -2.00 12.98
N GLY A 73 -5.98 -2.67 13.93
CA GLY A 73 -5.35 -2.06 15.11
C GLY A 73 -3.83 -1.99 15.08
N GLY A 74 -3.17 -2.39 13.98
CA GLY A 74 -1.71 -2.35 13.87
C GLY A 74 -1.17 -0.96 13.57
N GLU A 75 -0.17 -0.50 14.34
CA GLU A 75 0.58 0.72 14.01
C GLU A 75 1.35 0.51 12.69
N ASN A 76 1.16 1.41 11.71
CA ASN A 76 1.94 1.39 10.48
C ASN A 76 3.30 2.05 10.73
N ALA A 77 4.35 1.23 10.80
CA ALA A 77 5.72 1.70 11.06
C ALA A 77 6.24 2.71 10.01
N LEU A 78 5.61 2.79 8.83
CA LEU A 78 5.98 3.71 7.76
C LEU A 78 5.44 5.14 7.98
N GLU A 79 4.46 5.34 8.87
CA GLU A 79 3.87 6.65 9.19
C GLU A 79 4.92 7.69 9.63
N ALA A 80 5.93 7.26 10.39
CA ALA A 80 6.98 8.16 10.90
C ALA A 80 7.84 8.81 9.81
N GLY A 81 7.87 8.22 8.61
CA GLY A 81 8.62 8.72 7.46
C GLY A 81 7.77 9.40 6.40
N ALA A 82 6.46 9.57 6.63
CA ALA A 82 5.53 10.04 5.63
C ALA A 82 5.80 11.49 5.22
N PRO A 83 5.83 11.80 3.91
CA PRO A 83 5.89 13.19 3.47
C PRO A 83 4.62 13.94 3.90
N PRO A 84 4.72 15.26 4.16
CA PRO A 84 3.59 16.05 4.62
C PRO A 84 2.46 16.06 3.57
N ALA A 85 1.29 15.58 3.95
CA ALA A 85 0.08 15.70 3.14
C ALA A 85 -0.43 17.14 3.19
N ALA A 86 -0.66 17.75 2.03
CA ALA A 86 -1.28 19.07 1.96
C ALA A 86 -2.72 19.00 2.51
N GLY A 87 -2.95 19.60 3.68
CA GLY A 87 -4.24 19.53 4.40
C GLY A 87 -4.27 18.57 5.59
N GLY A 88 -3.17 17.86 5.88
CA GLY A 88 -3.07 16.85 6.95
C GLY A 88 -3.48 15.45 6.49
N ALA A 89 -3.01 14.42 7.20
CA ALA A 89 -3.49 13.05 7.02
C ALA A 89 -4.87 12.94 7.68
N GLN A 90 -5.86 12.39 6.95
CA GLN A 90 -7.23 12.19 7.46
C GLN A 90 -7.36 10.83 8.13
#